data_AF-A0A7Y5DYE7-F1
#
_entry.id   AF-A0A7Y5DYE7-F1
#
_cell.length_a   1.000
_cell.length_b   1.000
_cell.length_c   1.000
_cell.angle_alpha   90.00
_cell.angle_beta   90.00
_cell.angle_gamma   90.00
#
_symmetry.space_group_name_H-M   'P 1'
#
loop_
_entity.id
_entity.type
_entity.pdbx_description
1 polymer ?
#
loop_
_entity_poly.entity_id
_entity_poly.type
_entity_poly.pdbx_seq_one_letter_code
_entity_poly.pdbx_strand_id
1 'polypeptide(L)'
;MSLLADALDDADDPVDDAEAQAFTRRIGINVEALAASFRARVAAADAEDRAKRFSEAQGAFEAESASYTTRPREPRRSLEAQRAELSRLAARIPKDAPVSMHYLKFDEATEDELAEMITALRHLLGDDEG
;
A
#
# COMPACT_ATOMS: atom_id res chain seq x y z
N MET A 1 -3.29 33.37 38.73
CA MET A 1 -2.92 32.15 37.98
C MET A 1 -2.09 31.16 38.82
N SER A 2 -2.12 31.21 40.17
CA SER A 2 -1.23 30.37 41.01
C SER A 2 -1.97 29.30 41.83
N LEU A 3 -3.24 29.54 42.20
CA LEU A 3 -3.97 28.66 43.13
C LEU A 3 -4.39 27.31 42.56
N LEU A 4 -4.45 27.17 41.22
CA LEU A 4 -4.82 25.91 40.55
C LEU A 4 -3.64 24.96 40.42
N ALA A 5 -2.41 25.48 40.35
CA ALA A 5 -1.21 24.66 40.24
C ALA A 5 -0.84 24.06 41.60
N ASP A 6 -0.90 24.85 42.67
CA ASP A 6 -0.59 24.37 44.03
C ASP A 6 -1.60 23.32 44.54
N ALA A 7 -2.86 23.36 44.08
CA ALA A 7 -3.88 22.37 44.45
C ALA A 7 -3.73 21.02 43.73
N LEU A 8 -2.95 20.96 42.64
CA LEU A 8 -2.69 19.72 41.90
C LEU A 8 -1.42 18.99 42.37
N ASP A 9 -0.48 19.70 43.01
CA ASP A 9 0.80 19.14 43.47
C ASP A 9 0.71 18.47 44.86
N ASP A 10 -0.28 18.83 45.68
CA ASP A 10 -0.54 18.27 47.02
C ASP A 10 -1.50 17.05 47.03
N ALA A 11 -1.94 16.57 45.86
CA ALA A 11 -2.91 15.48 45.74
C ALA A 11 -2.22 14.10 45.68
N ASP A 12 -1.66 13.67 46.82
CA ASP A 12 -1.14 12.30 47.00
C ASP A 12 -2.26 11.24 47.17
N ASP A 13 -3.53 11.66 47.28
CA ASP A 13 -4.69 10.78 47.30
C ASP A 13 -5.31 10.66 45.89
N PRO A 14 -5.65 9.44 45.43
CA PRO A 14 -6.37 9.27 44.18
C PRO A 14 -7.72 9.97 44.27
N VAL A 15 -7.92 11.00 43.43
CA VAL A 15 -9.19 11.72 43.35
C VAL A 15 -10.29 10.72 43.00
N ASP A 16 -11.27 10.57 43.89
CA ASP A 16 -12.43 9.73 43.67
C ASP A 16 -13.24 10.29 42.48
N ASP A 17 -13.66 9.41 41.57
CA ASP A 17 -14.46 9.76 40.39
C ASP A 17 -15.74 10.54 40.78
N ALA A 18 -16.30 10.23 41.96
CA ALA A 18 -17.46 10.93 42.49
C ALA A 18 -17.15 12.40 42.86
N GLU A 19 -15.98 12.68 43.43
CA GLU A 19 -15.55 14.03 43.80
C GLU A 19 -15.18 14.85 42.57
N ALA A 20 -14.53 14.23 41.58
CA ALA A 20 -14.23 14.86 40.29
C ALA A 20 -15.51 15.26 39.54
N GLN A 21 -16.54 14.40 39.54
CA GLN A 21 -17.85 14.70 38.94
C GLN A 21 -18.60 15.81 39.69
N ALA A 22 -18.56 15.82 41.03
CA ALA A 22 -19.18 16.88 41.83
C ALA A 22 -18.50 18.23 41.59
N PHE A 23 -17.17 18.26 41.51
CA PHE A 23 -16.37 19.45 41.24
C PHE A 23 -16.62 20.01 39.83
N THR A 24 -16.64 19.15 38.81
CA THR A 24 -16.91 19.56 37.42
C THR A 24 -18.33 20.11 37.24
N ARG A 25 -19.34 19.50 37.89
CA ARG A 25 -20.71 20.07 37.93
C ARG A 25 -20.76 21.42 38.63
N ARG A 26 -20.02 21.59 39.74
CA ARG A 26 -19.96 22.84 40.50
C ARG A 26 -19.34 23.99 39.70
N ILE A 27 -18.40 23.70 38.81
CA ILE A 27 -17.75 24.67 37.93
C ILE A 27 -18.56 24.89 36.63
N GLY A 28 -19.64 24.12 36.43
CA GLY A 28 -20.50 24.22 35.24
C GLY A 28 -19.88 23.61 33.98
N ILE A 29 -18.85 22.77 34.12
CA ILE A 29 -18.23 22.07 32.99
C ILE A 29 -19.08 20.85 32.65
N ASN A 30 -19.72 20.89 31.49
CA ASN A 30 -20.38 19.72 30.94
C ASN A 30 -19.36 18.82 30.24
N VAL A 31 -18.84 17.85 31.00
CA VAL A 31 -17.81 16.89 30.54
C VAL A 31 -18.32 16.03 29.38
N GLU A 32 -19.61 15.67 29.36
CA GLU A 32 -20.20 14.89 28.26
C GLU A 32 -20.22 15.68 26.96
N ALA A 33 -20.62 16.95 27.01
CA ALA A 33 -20.60 17.84 25.84
C ALA A 33 -19.17 18.06 25.33
N LEU A 34 -18.21 18.21 26.24
CA LEU A 34 -16.80 18.36 25.88
C LEU A 34 -16.27 17.07 25.22
N ALA A 35 -16.54 15.90 25.79
CA ALA A 35 -16.16 14.61 25.22
C ALA A 35 -16.80 14.38 23.84
N ALA A 36 -18.07 14.74 23.66
CA ALA A 36 -18.75 14.69 22.38
C ALA A 36 -18.07 15.60 21.33
N SER A 37 -17.67 16.82 21.74
CA SER A 37 -16.95 17.74 20.84
C SER A 37 -15.59 17.18 20.40
N PHE A 38 -14.85 16.52 21.30
CA PHE A 38 -13.58 15.90 20.96
C PHE A 38 -13.76 14.72 20.01
N ARG A 39 -14.73 13.84 20.26
CA ARG A 39 -15.05 12.73 19.36
C ARG A 39 -15.42 13.23 17.96
N ALA A 40 -16.20 14.30 17.86
CA ALA A 40 -16.55 14.89 16.58
C ALA A 40 -15.32 15.44 15.82
N ARG A 41 -14.39 16.07 16.53
CA ARG A 41 -13.13 16.57 15.93
C ARG A 41 -12.22 15.44 15.46
N VAL A 42 -12.11 14.35 16.23
CA VAL A 42 -11.36 13.16 15.83
C VAL A 42 -11.99 12.53 14.59
N ALA A 43 -13.31 12.35 14.58
CA ALA A 43 -14.01 11.79 13.42
C ALA A 43 -13.84 12.64 12.15
N ALA A 44 -13.82 13.97 12.27
CA ALA A 44 -13.56 14.88 11.16
C ALA A 44 -12.11 14.76 10.64
N ALA A 45 -11.13 14.67 11.54
CA ALA A 45 -9.73 14.45 11.16
C ALA A 45 -9.53 13.10 10.44
N ASP A 46 -10.13 12.02 10.98
CA ASP A 46 -10.10 10.70 10.36
C ASP A 46 -10.73 10.69 8.96
N ALA A 47 -11.81 11.46 8.76
CA ALA A 47 -12.46 11.59 7.47
C ALA A 47 -11.57 12.34 6.45
N GLU A 48 -10.90 13.40 6.88
CA GLU A 48 -9.94 14.14 6.05
C GLU A 48 -8.75 13.26 5.63
N ASP A 49 -8.16 12.54 6.60
CA ASP A 49 -7.04 11.63 6.34
C ASP A 49 -7.45 10.49 5.41
N ARG A 50 -8.65 9.94 5.59
CA ARG A 50 -9.20 8.93 4.68
C ARG A 50 -9.34 9.50 3.26
N ALA A 51 -9.86 10.72 3.12
CA ALA A 51 -10.01 11.36 1.81
C ALA A 51 -8.67 11.59 1.11
N LYS A 52 -7.64 12.03 1.84
CA LYS A 52 -6.27 12.18 1.32
C LYS A 52 -5.71 10.85 0.80
N ARG A 53 -5.79 9.78 1.61
CA ARG A 53 -5.34 8.45 1.21
C ARG A 53 -6.06 7.92 -0.04
N PHE A 54 -7.37 8.15 -0.14
CA PHE A 54 -8.13 7.78 -1.35
C PHE A 54 -7.65 8.57 -2.58
N SER A 55 -7.42 9.87 -2.45
CA SER A 55 -6.91 10.69 -3.55
C SER A 55 -5.53 10.25 -4.01
N GLU A 56 -4.63 9.92 -3.07
CA GLU A 56 -3.30 9.39 -3.38
C GLU A 56 -3.36 8.03 -4.08
N ALA A 57 -4.21 7.12 -3.58
CA ALA A 57 -4.42 5.82 -4.20
C ALA A 57 -5.02 5.94 -5.61
N GLN A 58 -5.95 6.86 -5.81
CA GLN A 58 -6.52 7.13 -7.13
C GLN A 58 -5.45 7.68 -8.09
N GLY A 59 -4.63 8.63 -7.64
CA GLY A 59 -3.53 9.17 -8.45
C GLY A 59 -2.49 8.10 -8.83
N ALA A 60 -2.16 7.20 -7.89
CA ALA A 60 -1.27 6.07 -8.16
C ALA A 60 -1.86 5.10 -9.19
N PHE A 61 -3.15 4.77 -9.06
CA PHE A 61 -3.85 3.93 -10.03
C PHE A 61 -3.92 4.57 -11.41
N GLU A 62 -4.24 5.86 -11.50
CA GLU A 62 -4.27 6.59 -12.77
C GLU A 62 -2.89 6.61 -13.43
N ALA A 63 -1.83 6.88 -12.67
CA ALA A 63 -0.45 6.84 -13.17
C ALA A 63 -0.05 5.43 -13.65
N GLU A 64 -0.41 4.39 -12.91
CA GLU A 64 -0.13 3.01 -13.28
C GLU A 64 -0.91 2.61 -14.54
N SER A 65 -2.21 2.96 -14.64
CA SER A 65 -3.03 2.70 -15.83
C SER A 65 -2.50 3.42 -17.07
N ALA A 66 -2.03 4.66 -16.91
CA ALA A 66 -1.38 5.41 -17.97
C ALA A 66 -0.08 4.71 -18.43
N SER A 67 0.71 4.21 -17.48
CA SER A 67 1.94 3.46 -17.80
C SER A 67 1.68 2.23 -18.68
N TYR A 68 0.57 1.51 -18.46
CA TYR A 68 0.20 0.34 -19.27
C TYR A 68 -0.25 0.72 -20.69
N THR A 69 -0.84 1.90 -20.87
CA THR A 69 -1.27 2.38 -22.19
C THR A 69 -0.12 2.98 -23.00
N THR A 70 0.88 3.56 -22.35
CA THR A 70 2.06 4.14 -23.01
C THR A 70 3.19 3.13 -23.22
N ARG A 71 3.18 1.98 -22.54
CA ARG A 71 4.21 0.96 -22.74
C ARG A 71 4.14 0.50 -24.19
N PRO A 72 5.18 0.72 -25.01
CA PRO A 72 5.17 0.25 -26.37
C PRO A 72 4.99 -1.26 -26.33
N ARG A 73 3.86 -1.75 -26.86
CA ARG A 73 3.69 -3.18 -27.10
C ARG A 73 4.87 -3.59 -27.96
N GLU A 74 5.70 -4.51 -27.47
CA GLU A 74 6.75 -5.10 -28.30
C GLU A 74 6.13 -5.49 -29.64
N PRO A 75 6.75 -5.12 -30.77
CA PRO A 75 6.21 -5.49 -32.08
C PRO A 75 5.99 -6.99 -32.10
N ARG A 76 4.78 -7.43 -32.46
CA ARG A 76 4.40 -8.85 -32.51
C ARG A 76 5.42 -9.61 -33.37
N ARG A 77 6.38 -10.23 -32.72
CA ARG A 77 7.38 -11.12 -33.34
C ARG A 77 6.62 -12.34 -33.85
N SER A 78 7.03 -12.90 -34.98
CA SER A 78 6.47 -14.18 -35.45
C SER A 78 6.69 -15.27 -34.38
N LEU A 79 5.82 -16.28 -34.35
CA LEU A 79 5.96 -17.43 -33.45
C LEU A 79 7.36 -18.04 -33.45
N GLU A 80 7.97 -18.18 -34.63
CA GLU A 80 9.33 -18.69 -34.79
C GLU A 80 10.37 -17.78 -34.11
N ALA A 81 10.24 -16.47 -34.27
CA ALA A 81 11.12 -15.50 -33.61
C ALA A 81 10.92 -15.47 -32.08
N GLN A 82 9.70 -15.67 -31.58
CA GLN A 82 9.43 -15.80 -30.14
C GLN A 82 10.05 -17.07 -29.57
N ARG A 83 9.92 -18.22 -30.25
CA ARG A 83 10.55 -19.48 -29.82
C ARG A 83 12.07 -19.39 -29.81
N ALA A 84 12.66 -18.75 -30.81
CA ALA A 84 14.11 -18.51 -30.86
C ALA A 84 14.59 -17.60 -29.72
N GLU A 85 13.83 -16.55 -29.39
CA GLU A 85 14.10 -15.67 -28.25
C GLU A 85 14.06 -16.44 -26.93
N LEU A 86 12.98 -17.19 -26.72
CA LEU A 86 12.77 -17.98 -25.52
C LEU A 86 13.90 -19.00 -25.32
N SER A 87 14.31 -19.68 -26.39
CA SER A 87 15.44 -20.62 -26.37
C SER A 87 16.77 -19.94 -26.01
N ARG A 88 16.98 -18.71 -26.51
CA ARG A 88 18.18 -17.91 -26.17
C ARG A 88 18.19 -17.49 -24.70
N LEU A 89 17.05 -17.07 -24.16
CA LEU A 89 16.91 -16.69 -22.75
C LEU A 89 17.05 -17.91 -21.83
N ALA A 90 16.42 -19.03 -22.20
CA ALA A 90 16.55 -20.30 -21.49
C ALA A 90 18.01 -20.75 -21.33
N ALA A 91 18.83 -20.57 -22.37
CA ALA A 91 20.25 -20.92 -22.35
C ALA A 91 21.10 -20.04 -21.40
N ARG A 92 20.61 -18.86 -21.01
CA ARG A 92 21.29 -17.93 -20.10
C ARG A 92 20.96 -18.19 -18.63
N ILE A 93 19.98 -19.05 -18.33
CA ILE A 93 19.60 -19.37 -16.95
C ILE A 93 20.77 -20.10 -16.27
N PRO A 94 21.21 -19.66 -15.07
CA PRO A 94 22.22 -20.38 -14.30
C PRO A 94 21.77 -21.81 -14.03
N LYS A 95 22.66 -22.80 -14.23
CA LYS A 95 22.34 -24.22 -14.03
C LYS A 95 21.95 -24.57 -12.59
N ASP A 96 22.32 -23.69 -11.66
CA ASP A 96 22.04 -23.82 -10.23
C ASP A 96 20.73 -23.14 -9.82
N ALA A 97 20.08 -22.42 -10.73
CA ALA A 97 18.77 -21.82 -10.48
C ALA A 97 17.69 -22.93 -10.44
N PRO A 98 16.75 -22.89 -9.49
CA PRO A 98 15.68 -23.90 -9.35
C PRO A 98 14.59 -23.74 -10.40
N VAL A 99 14.97 -23.54 -11.66
CA VAL A 99 14.02 -23.36 -12.77
C VAL A 99 13.82 -24.69 -13.48
N SER A 100 12.68 -25.32 -13.22
CA SER A 100 12.23 -26.50 -13.97
C SER A 100 11.46 -26.04 -15.21
N MET A 101 12.16 -25.74 -16.32
CA MET A 101 11.48 -25.51 -17.60
C MET A 101 11.24 -26.84 -18.31
N HIS A 102 9.97 -27.22 -18.44
CA HIS A 102 9.58 -28.39 -19.22
C HIS A 102 9.72 -28.09 -20.72
N TYR A 103 10.83 -28.52 -21.31
CA TYR A 103 11.20 -28.27 -22.71
C TYR A 103 10.15 -28.71 -23.74
N LEU A 104 9.27 -29.64 -23.37
CA LEU A 104 8.24 -30.21 -24.24
C LEU A 104 7.01 -29.31 -24.45
N LYS A 105 6.83 -28.23 -23.68
CA LYS A 105 5.63 -27.37 -23.80
C LYS A 105 5.78 -26.19 -24.78
N PHE A 106 6.97 -25.93 -25.31
CA PHE A 106 7.23 -24.74 -26.13
C PHE A 106 6.63 -24.81 -27.54
N ASP A 107 6.50 -26.03 -28.09
CA ASP A 107 5.97 -26.21 -29.44
C ASP A 107 4.43 -26.13 -29.50
N GLU A 108 3.76 -26.29 -28.36
CA GLU A 108 2.30 -26.25 -28.21
C GLU A 108 1.79 -24.93 -27.59
N ALA A 109 2.68 -24.09 -27.06
CA ALA A 109 2.32 -22.82 -26.44
C ALA A 109 1.79 -21.81 -27.46
N THR A 110 0.78 -21.04 -27.05
CA THR A 110 0.20 -19.94 -27.81
C THR A 110 1.14 -18.73 -27.88
N GLU A 111 0.89 -17.79 -28.79
CA GLU A 111 1.67 -16.53 -28.90
C GLU A 111 1.69 -15.73 -27.59
N ASP A 112 0.54 -15.66 -26.90
CA ASP A 112 0.42 -14.89 -25.66
C ASP A 112 1.19 -15.58 -24.52
N GLU A 113 1.10 -16.91 -24.40
CA GLU A 113 1.88 -17.68 -23.43
C GLU A 113 3.39 -17.56 -23.67
N LEU A 114 3.84 -17.63 -24.93
CA LEU A 114 5.24 -17.45 -25.28
C LEU A 114 5.74 -16.04 -24.92
N ALA A 115 4.93 -15.00 -25.15
CA ALA A 115 5.27 -13.63 -24.79
C ALA A 115 5.38 -13.43 -23.26
N GLU A 116 4.46 -14.01 -22.49
CA GLU A 116 4.53 -13.99 -21.02
C GLU A 116 5.77 -14.72 -20.49
N MET A 117 6.10 -15.89 -21.06
CA MET A 117 7.29 -16.65 -20.69
C MET A 117 8.59 -15.90 -20.99
N ILE A 118 8.68 -15.24 -22.15
CA ILE A 118 9.83 -14.39 -22.51
C ILE A 118 9.96 -13.25 -21.51
N THR A 119 8.85 -12.59 -21.17
CA THR A 119 8.84 -11.46 -20.21
C THR A 119 9.29 -11.92 -18.82
N ALA A 120 8.74 -13.03 -18.31
CA ALA A 120 9.12 -13.58 -17.01
C ALA A 120 10.61 -13.98 -16.97
N LEU A 121 11.15 -14.54 -18.06
CA LEU A 121 12.56 -14.89 -18.15
C LEU A 121 13.47 -13.67 -18.23
N ARG A 122 13.09 -12.61 -18.96
CA ARG A 122 13.84 -11.35 -18.96
C ARG A 122 13.88 -10.74 -17.56
N HIS A 123 12.75 -10.71 -16.86
CA HIS A 123 12.68 -10.24 -15.49
C HIS A 123 13.61 -11.04 -14.56
N LEU A 124 13.57 -12.37 -14.66
CA LEU A 124 14.45 -13.25 -13.88
C LEU A 124 15.94 -13.01 -14.17
N LEU A 125 16.28 -12.69 -15.43
CA LEU A 125 17.64 -12.42 -15.87
C LEU A 125 18.08 -10.97 -15.66
N GLY A 126 17.17 -10.08 -15.25
CA GLY A 126 17.43 -8.64 -15.09
C GLY A 126 17.55 -7.86 -16.41
N ASP A 127 17.00 -8.40 -17.51
CA ASP A 127 17.06 -7.79 -18.85
C ASP A 127 15.90 -6.78 -19.12
N ASP A 128 15.19 -6.30 -18.10
CA ASP A 128 14.02 -5.43 -18.24
C ASP A 128 14.34 -3.97 -18.67
N GLU A 129 15.60 -3.66 -18.98
CA GLU A 129 16.02 -2.37 -19.53
C GLU A 129 16.18 -2.44 -21.06
N GLY A 130 15.08 -2.20 -21.79
CA GLY A 130 15.06 -2.09 -23.25
C GLY A 130 13.77 -1.54 -23.81
#